data_AF-F3AJ03-F1
#
_entry.id   AF-F3AJ03-F1
#
_cell.length_a   1.000
_cell.length_b   1.000
_cell.length_c   1.000
_cell.angle_alpha   90.00
_cell.angle_beta   90.00
_cell.angle_gamma   90.00
#
_symmetry.space_group_name_H-M   'P 1'
#
loop_
_entity.id
_entity.type
_entity.pdbx_description
1 polymer ?
#
loop_
_entity_poly.entity_id
_entity_poly.type
_entity_poly.pdbx_seq_one_letter_code
_entity_poly.pdbx_strand_id
1 'polypeptide(L)'
;MSSRIEQIIEEIEEYIDGCPFKPLSTSKIIVNKDHIDELLRELRMKTPDEIKRYQKIISNKDAILADAQAKADSMLEEAHVQTNELVSEHEIMQQAYAQANEVVMAATEQAQQILDNATNDANDIRLGAVQYTDELLAGVESIVGHTMDSYTSKFDGLVNSLKECYDVVRANRAELVQPEEAEYDGNATQN
;
A
#
# COMPACT_ATOMS: atom_id res chain seq x y z
N MET A 1 -27.49 62.42 22.48
CA MET A 1 -27.08 63.69 21.85
C MET A 1 -28.30 64.21 21.12
N SER A 2 -28.91 65.28 21.62
CA SER A 2 -30.09 65.91 21.01
C SER A 2 -29.70 66.51 19.65
N SER A 3 -30.55 66.35 18.64
CA SER A 3 -30.31 66.87 17.28
C SER A 3 -30.27 68.40 17.28
N ARG A 4 -29.56 69.02 16.33
CA ARG A 4 -29.62 70.49 16.12
C ARG A 4 -31.07 70.97 15.90
N ILE A 5 -31.91 70.12 15.30
CA ILE A 5 -33.35 70.37 15.15
C ILE A 5 -34.05 70.34 16.50
N GLU A 6 -33.77 69.32 17.33
CA GLU A 6 -34.38 69.19 18.67
C GLU A 6 -34.00 70.38 19.56
N GLN A 7 -32.76 70.85 19.50
CA GLN A 7 -32.30 72.04 20.24
C GLN A 7 -33.08 73.31 19.86
N ILE A 8 -33.33 73.55 18.57
CA ILE A 8 -34.09 74.73 18.12
C ILE A 8 -35.57 74.59 18.46
N ILE A 9 -36.12 73.36 18.47
CA ILE A 9 -37.50 73.11 18.91
C ILE A 9 -37.62 73.39 20.41
N GLU A 10 -36.70 72.90 21.24
CA GLU A 10 -36.64 73.20 22.68
C GLU A 10 -36.55 74.71 22.91
N GLU A 11 -35.71 75.43 22.15
CA GLU A 11 -35.56 76.88 22.26
C GLU A 11 -36.83 77.65 21.86
N ILE A 12 -37.59 77.15 20.87
CA ILE A 12 -38.92 77.68 20.51
C ILE A 12 -39.94 77.40 21.61
N GLU A 13 -39.95 76.19 22.18
CA GLU A 13 -40.84 75.80 23.27
C GLU A 13 -40.60 76.64 24.52
N GLU A 14 -39.34 76.81 24.93
CA GLU A 14 -38.94 77.68 26.05
C GLU A 14 -39.34 79.15 25.81
N TYR A 15 -39.15 79.66 24.59
CA TYR A 15 -39.54 81.01 24.24
C TYR A 15 -41.07 81.22 24.31
N ILE A 16 -41.85 80.23 23.85
CA ILE A 16 -43.32 80.26 23.92
C ILE A 16 -43.80 80.24 25.38
N ASP A 17 -43.20 79.39 26.23
CA ASP A 17 -43.54 79.29 27.65
C ASP A 17 -43.18 80.57 28.43
N GLY A 18 -42.15 81.29 28.01
CA GLY A 18 -41.74 82.58 28.59
C GLY A 18 -42.60 83.78 28.17
N CYS A 19 -43.51 83.64 27.19
CA CYS A 19 -44.29 84.76 26.67
C CYS A 19 -45.45 85.17 27.61
N PRO A 20 -45.69 86.49 27.82
CA PRO A 20 -46.75 86.95 28.70
C PRO A 20 -48.14 86.69 28.11
N PHE A 21 -49.09 86.32 28.97
CA PHE A 21 -50.49 86.17 28.58
C PHE A 21 -51.13 87.51 28.21
N LYS A 22 -52.03 87.47 27.23
CA LYS A 22 -52.89 88.60 26.90
C LYS A 22 -53.82 88.91 28.09
N PRO A 23 -54.03 90.19 28.45
CA PRO A 23 -54.94 90.54 29.54
C PRO A 23 -56.32 89.90 29.37
N LEU A 24 -56.85 89.32 30.45
CA LEU A 24 -58.13 88.59 30.52
C LEU A 24 -58.18 87.28 29.71
N SER A 25 -57.04 86.71 29.32
CA SER A 25 -56.97 85.42 28.64
C SER A 25 -56.02 84.47 29.35
N THR A 26 -56.44 83.21 29.52
CA THR A 26 -55.63 82.12 30.07
C THR A 26 -55.02 81.22 28.99
N SER A 27 -55.35 81.47 27.72
CA SER A 27 -54.94 80.62 26.59
C SER A 27 -54.24 81.37 25.45
N LYS A 28 -54.22 82.71 25.50
CA LYS A 28 -53.59 83.54 24.47
C LYS A 28 -52.35 84.22 25.04
N ILE A 29 -51.22 84.01 24.39
CA ILE A 29 -49.94 84.67 24.69
C ILE A 29 -49.69 85.82 23.71
N ILE A 30 -48.91 86.80 24.15
CA ILE A 30 -48.39 87.89 23.33
C ILE A 30 -46.97 87.53 22.94
N VAL A 31 -46.72 87.41 21.65
CA VAL A 31 -45.44 86.94 21.10
C VAL A 31 -44.78 88.07 20.31
N ASN A 32 -43.47 88.25 20.46
CA ASN A 32 -42.74 89.08 19.51
C ASN A 32 -42.63 88.33 18.18
N LYS A 33 -43.27 88.89 17.15
CA LYS A 33 -43.34 88.30 15.81
C LYS A 33 -41.95 88.13 15.18
N ASP A 34 -41.06 89.11 15.34
CA ASP A 34 -39.75 89.09 14.69
C ASP A 34 -38.85 88.02 15.31
N HIS A 35 -38.90 87.85 16.63
CA HIS A 35 -38.13 86.83 17.34
C HIS A 35 -38.59 85.40 16.99
N ILE A 36 -39.90 85.13 16.98
CA ILE A 36 -40.41 83.79 16.61
C ILE A 36 -40.17 83.49 15.12
N ASP A 37 -40.29 84.49 14.23
CA ASP A 37 -39.98 84.32 12.81
C ASP A 37 -38.50 83.98 12.58
N GLU A 38 -37.59 84.53 13.41
CA GLU A 38 -36.16 84.23 13.34
C GLU A 38 -35.86 82.79 13.77
N LEU A 39 -36.42 82.34 14.91
CA LEU A 39 -36.30 80.95 15.38
C LEU A 39 -36.88 79.95 14.36
N LEU A 40 -38.06 80.24 13.80
CA LEU A 40 -38.68 79.40 12.77
C LEU A 40 -37.88 79.40 11.45
N ARG A 41 -37.26 80.53 11.09
CA ARG A 41 -36.36 80.59 9.93
C ARG A 41 -35.12 79.75 10.15
N GLU A 42 -34.51 79.81 11.33
CA GLU A 42 -33.33 78.99 11.65
C GLU A 42 -33.68 77.50 11.59
N LEU A 43 -34.79 77.10 12.22
CA LEU A 43 -35.30 75.72 12.15
C LEU A 43 -35.48 75.28 10.70
N ARG A 44 -36.14 76.11 9.88
CA ARG A 44 -36.41 75.80 8.47
C ARG A 44 -35.14 75.72 7.62
N MET A 45 -34.11 76.50 7.92
CA MET A 45 -32.82 76.47 7.24
C MET A 45 -32.00 75.25 7.62
N LYS A 46 -32.03 74.83 8.89
CA LYS A 46 -31.24 73.70 9.41
C LYS A 46 -31.87 72.34 9.16
N THR A 47 -33.20 72.27 9.08
CA THR A 47 -33.94 71.00 8.92
C THR A 47 -33.54 70.20 7.67
N PRO A 48 -33.45 70.79 6.46
CA PRO A 48 -33.10 70.03 5.25
C PRO A 48 -31.72 69.39 5.29
N ASP A 49 -30.74 70.08 5.89
CA ASP A 49 -29.36 69.59 5.98
C ASP A 49 -29.25 68.41 6.96
N GLU A 50 -29.93 68.49 8.11
CA GLU A 50 -29.91 67.39 9.08
C GLU A 50 -30.66 66.15 8.54
N ILE A 51 -31.80 66.35 7.84
CA ILE A 51 -32.50 65.25 7.16
C ILE A 51 -31.61 64.58 6.11
N LYS A 52 -30.92 65.36 5.26
CA LYS A 52 -29.97 64.81 4.27
C LYS A 52 -28.84 64.03 4.95
N ARG A 53 -28.34 64.54 6.08
CA ARG A 53 -27.29 63.86 6.86
C ARG A 53 -27.78 62.51 7.38
N TYR A 54 -28.99 62.44 7.95
CA TYR A 54 -29.56 61.16 8.40
C TYR A 54 -29.80 60.19 7.23
N GLN A 55 -30.36 60.67 6.12
CA GLN A 55 -30.54 59.84 4.92
C GLN A 55 -29.22 59.26 4.41
N LYS A 56 -28.14 60.05 4.43
CA LYS A 56 -26.80 59.58 4.06
C LYS A 56 -26.27 58.53 5.05
N ILE A 57 -26.49 58.71 6.34
CA ILE A 57 -26.09 57.72 7.36
C ILE A 57 -26.83 56.39 7.13
N ILE A 58 -28.14 56.45 6.88
CA ILE A 58 -28.96 55.25 6.61
C ILE A 58 -28.48 54.56 5.34
N SER A 59 -28.32 55.30 4.24
CA SER A 59 -27.81 54.74 2.98
C SER A 59 -26.41 54.13 3.12
N ASN A 60 -25.52 54.76 3.88
CA ASN A 60 -24.19 54.21 4.16
C ASN A 60 -24.28 52.94 5.01
N LYS A 61 -25.16 52.90 6.01
CA LYS A 61 -25.38 51.70 6.84
C LYS A 61 -25.87 50.54 5.98
N ASP A 62 -26.84 50.78 5.11
CA ASP A 62 -27.39 49.74 4.22
C ASP A 62 -26.33 49.24 3.24
N ALA A 63 -25.51 50.14 2.69
CA ALA A 63 -24.37 49.77 1.85
C ALA A 63 -23.33 48.92 2.59
N ILE A 64 -23.00 49.28 3.84
CA ILE A 64 -22.07 48.51 4.69
C ILE A 64 -22.63 47.12 4.98
N LEU A 65 -23.92 47.02 5.31
CA LEU A 65 -24.57 45.74 5.59
C LEU A 65 -24.60 44.85 4.34
N ALA A 66 -24.89 45.42 3.17
CA ALA A 66 -24.87 44.69 1.91
C ALA A 66 -23.46 44.19 1.56
N ASP A 67 -22.42 45.03 1.71
CA ASP A 67 -21.03 44.64 1.48
C ASP A 67 -20.57 43.55 2.46
N ALA A 68 -20.95 43.68 3.74
CA ALA A 68 -20.64 42.68 4.76
C ALA A 68 -21.31 41.33 4.46
N GLN A 69 -22.59 41.34 4.03
CA GLN A 69 -23.30 40.14 3.65
C GLN A 69 -22.67 39.48 2.43
N ALA A 70 -22.38 40.25 1.37
CA ALA A 70 -21.73 39.74 0.17
C ALA A 70 -20.36 39.12 0.46
N LYS A 71 -19.56 39.73 1.34
CA LYS A 71 -18.29 39.15 1.79
C LYS A 71 -18.46 37.87 2.61
N ALA A 72 -19.45 37.82 3.50
CA ALA A 72 -19.75 36.63 4.27
C ALA A 72 -20.15 35.47 3.35
N ASP A 73 -21.00 35.74 2.36
CA ASP A 73 -21.44 34.75 1.38
C ASP A 73 -20.28 34.26 0.51
N SER A 74 -19.40 35.17 0.05
CA SER A 74 -18.19 34.82 -0.71
C SER A 74 -17.25 33.93 0.12
N MET A 75 -17.03 34.28 1.39
CA MET A 75 -16.15 33.53 2.28
C MET A 75 -16.69 32.12 2.56
N LEU A 76 -18.01 31.98 2.72
CA LEU A 76 -18.66 30.68 2.87
C LEU A 76 -18.50 29.82 1.62
N GLU A 77 -18.72 30.40 0.43
CA GLU A 77 -18.55 29.68 -0.83
C GLU A 77 -17.11 29.21 -1.02
N GLU A 78 -16.13 30.08 -0.80
CA GLU A 78 -14.70 29.74 -0.86
C GLU A 78 -14.35 28.61 0.13
N ALA A 79 -14.85 28.68 1.36
CA ALA A 79 -14.64 27.64 2.36
C ALA A 79 -15.28 26.30 1.95
N HIS A 80 -16.46 26.32 1.33
CA HIS A 80 -17.12 25.12 0.80
C HIS A 80 -16.34 24.49 -0.35
N VAL A 81 -15.87 25.30 -1.30
CA VAL A 81 -15.03 24.82 -2.42
C VAL A 81 -13.76 24.17 -1.88
N GLN A 82 -13.04 24.85 -0.99
CA GLN A 82 -11.80 24.33 -0.42
C GLN A 82 -12.02 23.04 0.39
N THR A 83 -13.13 22.96 1.15
CA THR A 83 -13.47 21.75 1.90
C THR A 83 -13.74 20.57 0.96
N ASN A 84 -14.49 20.80 -0.13
CA ASN A 84 -14.77 19.75 -1.11
C ASN A 84 -13.49 19.28 -1.82
N GLU A 85 -12.58 20.20 -2.16
CA GLU A 85 -11.27 19.86 -2.72
C GLU A 85 -10.45 18.99 -1.77
N LEU A 86 -10.37 19.37 -0.49
CA LEU A 86 -9.63 18.60 0.53
C LEU A 86 -10.23 17.20 0.77
N VAL A 87 -11.56 17.08 0.78
CA VAL A 87 -12.24 15.79 0.92
C VAL A 87 -11.95 14.91 -0.30
N SER A 88 -12.05 15.47 -1.51
CA SER A 88 -11.72 14.77 -2.75
C SER A 88 -10.27 14.31 -2.79
N GLU A 89 -9.32 15.18 -2.42
CA GLU A 89 -7.90 14.83 -2.35
C GLU A 89 -7.65 13.71 -1.33
N HIS A 90 -8.31 13.77 -0.17
CA HIS A 90 -8.21 12.73 0.86
C HIS A 90 -8.77 11.39 0.36
N GLU A 91 -9.92 11.38 -0.32
CA GLU A 91 -10.51 10.17 -0.92
C GLU A 91 -9.60 9.58 -1.99
N ILE A 92 -9.04 10.41 -2.87
CA ILE A 92 -8.07 9.98 -3.89
C ILE A 92 -6.84 9.36 -3.23
N MET A 93 -6.31 10.00 -2.18
CA MET A 93 -5.19 9.48 -1.40
C MET A 93 -5.50 8.13 -0.76
N GLN A 94 -6.66 7.99 -0.10
CA GLN A 94 -7.07 6.71 0.48
C GLN A 94 -7.19 5.60 -0.57
N GLN A 95 -7.80 5.91 -1.72
CA GLN A 95 -7.91 4.98 -2.83
C GLN A 95 -6.52 4.59 -3.38
N ALA A 96 -5.62 5.55 -3.53
CA ALA A 96 -4.25 5.30 -3.98
C ALA A 96 -3.49 4.39 -3.00
N TYR A 97 -3.63 4.60 -1.69
CA TYR A 97 -3.04 3.69 -0.68
C TYR A 97 -3.64 2.29 -0.74
N ALA A 98 -4.96 2.16 -0.89
CA ALA A 98 -5.61 0.87 -1.03
C ALA A 98 -5.09 0.11 -2.26
N GLN A 99 -5.00 0.80 -3.40
CA GLN A 99 -4.47 0.23 -4.65
C GLN A 99 -2.99 -0.14 -4.52
N ALA A 100 -2.17 0.70 -3.87
CA ALA A 100 -0.76 0.40 -3.62
C ALA A 100 -0.60 -0.85 -2.76
N ASN A 101 -1.39 -0.99 -1.69
CA ASN A 101 -1.37 -2.19 -0.84
C ASN A 101 -1.81 -3.44 -1.60
N GLU A 102 -2.83 -3.34 -2.45
CA GLU A 102 -3.27 -4.44 -3.30
C GLU A 102 -2.16 -4.90 -4.26
N VAL A 103 -1.46 -3.96 -4.90
CA VAL A 103 -0.32 -4.27 -5.78
C VAL A 103 0.81 -4.94 -5.02
N VAL A 104 1.16 -4.45 -3.83
CA VAL A 104 2.22 -5.05 -3.00
C VAL A 104 1.83 -6.47 -2.58
N MET A 105 0.58 -6.68 -2.19
CA MET A 105 0.07 -8.00 -1.80
C MET A 105 0.10 -8.99 -2.97
N ALA A 106 -0.40 -8.58 -4.13
CA ALA A 106 -0.38 -9.39 -5.35
C ALA A 106 1.05 -9.72 -5.80
N ALA A 107 1.97 -8.75 -5.75
CA ALA A 107 3.37 -8.97 -6.07
C ALA A 107 4.04 -9.94 -5.08
N THR A 108 3.71 -9.85 -3.79
CA THR A 108 4.23 -10.76 -2.75
C THR A 108 3.72 -12.18 -2.96
N GLU A 109 2.43 -12.35 -3.25
CA GLU A 109 1.84 -13.65 -3.57
C GLU A 109 2.47 -14.27 -4.82
N GLN A 110 2.61 -13.49 -5.88
CA GLN A 110 3.25 -13.94 -7.12
C GLN A 110 4.72 -14.33 -6.89
N ALA A 111 5.46 -13.56 -6.09
CA ALA A 111 6.85 -13.90 -5.74
C ALA A 111 6.93 -15.22 -4.96
N GLN A 112 6.01 -15.43 -4.01
CA GLN A 112 5.95 -16.68 -3.25
C GLN A 112 5.65 -17.87 -4.17
N GLN A 113 4.69 -17.74 -5.09
CA GLN A 113 4.40 -18.78 -6.08
C GLN A 113 5.60 -19.12 -6.96
N ILE A 114 6.37 -18.11 -7.39
CA ILE A 114 7.60 -18.33 -8.18
C ILE A 114 8.63 -19.13 -7.35
N LEU A 115 8.82 -18.78 -6.08
CA LEU A 115 9.75 -19.50 -5.20
C LEU A 115 9.31 -20.94 -4.95
N ASP A 116 8.02 -21.16 -4.73
CA ASP A 116 7.47 -22.50 -4.50
C ASP A 116 7.63 -23.37 -5.75
N ASN A 117 7.30 -22.84 -6.93
CA ASN A 117 7.48 -23.53 -8.20
C ASN A 117 8.95 -23.84 -8.49
N ALA A 118 9.85 -22.87 -8.31
CA ALA A 118 11.28 -23.08 -8.50
C ALA A 118 11.85 -24.14 -7.53
N THR A 119 11.33 -24.19 -6.30
CA THR A 119 11.72 -25.21 -5.31
C THR A 119 11.24 -26.59 -5.70
N ASN A 120 10.01 -26.71 -6.21
CA ASN A 120 9.46 -27.97 -6.71
C ASN A 120 10.24 -28.46 -7.93
N ASP A 121 10.49 -27.60 -8.92
CA ASP A 121 11.27 -27.93 -10.12
C ASP A 121 12.69 -28.41 -9.75
N ALA A 122 13.35 -27.72 -8.82
CA ALA A 122 14.67 -28.13 -8.35
C ALA A 122 14.64 -29.50 -7.65
N ASN A 123 13.60 -29.79 -6.88
CA ASN A 123 13.43 -31.09 -6.24
C ASN A 123 13.18 -32.21 -7.26
N ASP A 124 12.36 -31.94 -8.28
CA ASP A 124 12.06 -32.89 -9.34
C ASP A 124 13.30 -33.22 -10.18
N ILE A 125 14.08 -32.20 -10.56
CA ILE A 125 15.37 -32.39 -11.24
C ILE A 125 16.32 -33.21 -10.38
N ARG A 126 16.42 -32.89 -9.08
CA ARG A 126 17.29 -33.62 -8.15
C ARG A 126 16.87 -35.09 -8.04
N LEU A 127 15.57 -35.35 -7.89
CA LEU A 127 15.04 -36.70 -7.78
C LEU A 127 15.29 -37.50 -9.07
N GLY A 128 15.02 -36.89 -10.23
CA GLY A 128 15.30 -37.50 -11.53
C GLY A 128 16.78 -37.81 -11.74
N ALA A 129 17.68 -36.92 -11.32
CA ALA A 129 19.12 -37.15 -11.39
C ALA A 129 19.59 -38.30 -10.49
N VAL A 130 19.03 -38.41 -9.27
CA VAL A 130 19.31 -39.51 -8.35
C VAL A 130 18.83 -40.83 -8.95
N GLN A 131 17.59 -40.88 -9.45
CA GLN A 131 17.04 -42.09 -10.09
C GLN A 131 17.87 -42.52 -11.31
N TYR A 132 18.23 -41.59 -12.19
CA TYR A 132 19.08 -41.87 -13.34
C TYR A 132 20.45 -42.44 -12.92
N THR A 133 21.05 -41.86 -11.87
CA THR A 133 22.34 -42.34 -11.35
C THR A 133 22.21 -43.73 -10.74
N ASP A 134 21.12 -44.00 -10.02
CA ASP A 134 20.81 -45.32 -9.45
C ASP A 134 20.67 -46.40 -10.54
N GLU A 135 19.95 -46.09 -11.63
CA GLU A 135 19.82 -47.00 -12.78
C GLU A 135 21.18 -47.30 -13.44
N LEU A 136 22.04 -46.29 -13.59
CA LEU A 136 23.41 -46.48 -14.09
C LEU A 136 24.24 -47.37 -13.17
N LEU A 137 24.17 -47.13 -11.86
CA LEU A 137 24.89 -47.91 -10.86
C LEU A 137 24.40 -49.36 -10.81
N ALA A 138 23.09 -49.60 -10.91
CA ALA A 138 22.52 -50.94 -11.01
C ALA A 138 23.03 -51.69 -12.26
N GLY A 139 23.17 -50.98 -13.39
CA GLY A 139 23.79 -51.53 -14.60
C GLY A 139 25.26 -51.91 -14.39
N VAL A 140 26.04 -51.06 -13.72
CA VAL A 140 27.44 -51.34 -13.38
C VAL A 140 27.54 -52.52 -12.42
N GLU A 141 26.70 -52.57 -11.39
CA GLU A 141 26.64 -53.68 -10.43
C GLU A 141 26.39 -55.01 -11.14
N SER A 142 25.43 -55.06 -12.06
CA SER A 142 25.12 -56.25 -12.86
C SER A 142 26.30 -56.70 -13.72
N ILE A 143 26.98 -55.77 -14.40
CA ILE A 143 28.17 -56.08 -15.22
C ILE A 143 29.30 -56.63 -14.36
N VAL A 144 29.55 -56.02 -13.20
CA VAL A 144 30.59 -56.47 -12.26
C VAL A 144 30.25 -57.86 -11.72
N GLY A 145 29.00 -58.09 -11.32
CA GLY A 145 28.51 -59.40 -10.87
C GLY A 145 28.72 -60.49 -11.92
N HIS A 146 28.23 -60.27 -13.15
CA HIS A 146 28.41 -61.22 -14.24
C HIS A 146 29.88 -61.47 -14.61
N THR A 147 30.72 -60.44 -14.56
CA THR A 147 32.15 -60.58 -14.80
C THR A 147 32.77 -61.46 -13.70
N MET A 148 32.47 -61.19 -12.43
CA MET A 148 32.98 -61.97 -11.31
C MET A 148 32.54 -63.45 -11.36
N ASP A 149 31.28 -63.71 -11.70
CA ASP A 149 30.76 -65.07 -11.89
C ASP A 149 31.50 -65.79 -13.05
N SER A 150 31.70 -65.09 -14.17
CA SER A 150 32.41 -65.64 -15.34
C SER A 150 33.86 -65.99 -15.01
N TYR A 151 34.57 -65.12 -14.29
CA TYR A 151 35.96 -65.39 -13.88
C TYR A 151 36.04 -66.51 -12.86
N THR A 152 35.15 -66.56 -11.87
CA THR A 152 35.07 -67.66 -10.90
C THR A 152 34.91 -68.99 -11.62
N SER A 153 33.94 -69.11 -12.52
CA SER A 153 33.70 -70.32 -13.32
C SER A 153 34.92 -70.73 -14.16
N LYS A 154 35.59 -69.77 -14.81
CA LYS A 154 36.82 -70.04 -15.58
C LYS A 154 37.99 -70.50 -14.70
N PHE A 155 38.19 -69.88 -13.54
CA PHE A 155 39.24 -70.28 -12.60
C PHE A 155 38.96 -71.66 -12.00
N ASP A 156 37.71 -71.96 -11.65
CA ASP A 156 37.31 -73.30 -11.20
C ASP A 156 37.60 -74.35 -12.29
N GLY A 157 37.26 -74.04 -13.54
CA GLY A 157 37.60 -74.87 -14.70
C GLY A 157 39.10 -75.09 -14.86
N LEU A 158 39.91 -74.02 -14.80
CA LEU A 158 41.37 -74.10 -14.86
C LEU A 158 41.95 -74.95 -13.73
N VAL A 159 41.47 -74.75 -12.49
CA VAL A 159 41.89 -75.52 -11.32
C VAL A 159 41.57 -77.00 -11.51
N ASN A 160 40.40 -77.33 -12.05
CA ASN A 160 40.02 -78.71 -12.33
C ASN A 160 40.91 -79.34 -13.42
N SER A 161 41.17 -78.63 -14.53
CA SER A 161 42.09 -79.12 -15.57
C SER A 161 43.53 -79.32 -15.05
N LEU A 162 44.02 -78.42 -14.19
CA LEU A 162 45.34 -78.56 -13.56
C LEU A 162 45.40 -79.76 -12.62
N LYS A 163 44.33 -80.03 -11.86
CA LYS A 163 44.21 -81.23 -11.00
C LYS A 163 44.21 -82.50 -11.84
N GLU A 164 43.45 -82.55 -12.94
CA GLU A 164 43.43 -83.69 -13.85
C GLU A 164 44.83 -83.98 -14.42
N CYS A 165 45.54 -82.95 -14.89
CA CYS A 165 46.93 -83.09 -15.33
C CYS A 165 47.86 -83.61 -14.22
N TYR A 166 47.72 -83.12 -13.00
CA TYR A 166 48.49 -83.60 -11.84
C TYR A 166 48.21 -85.08 -11.57
N ASP A 167 46.94 -85.50 -11.57
CA ASP A 167 46.54 -86.87 -11.33
C ASP A 167 47.06 -87.82 -12.42
N VAL A 168 47.04 -87.41 -13.70
CA VAL A 168 47.65 -88.15 -14.82
C VAL A 168 49.16 -88.31 -14.62
N VAL A 169 49.87 -87.22 -14.30
CA VAL A 169 51.32 -87.29 -14.06
C VAL A 169 51.64 -88.20 -12.88
N ARG A 170 50.83 -88.13 -11.81
CA ARG A 170 50.97 -88.99 -10.63
C ARG A 170 50.73 -90.47 -10.98
N ALA A 171 49.70 -90.77 -11.77
CA ALA A 171 49.40 -92.11 -12.25
C ALA A 171 50.54 -92.67 -13.12
N ASN A 172 51.00 -91.92 -14.11
CA ASN A 172 52.13 -92.29 -14.97
C ASN A 172 53.40 -92.56 -14.14
N ARG A 173 53.66 -91.75 -13.10
CA ARG A 173 54.80 -91.97 -12.19
C ARG A 173 54.65 -93.26 -11.37
N ALA A 174 53.43 -93.63 -10.98
CA ALA A 174 53.19 -94.87 -10.24
C ALA A 174 53.38 -96.11 -11.13
N GLU A 175 52.95 -96.05 -12.40
CA GLU A 175 53.17 -97.12 -13.38
C GLU A 175 54.66 -97.38 -13.63
N LEU A 176 55.49 -96.33 -13.74
CA LEU A 176 56.95 -96.46 -13.93
C LEU A 176 57.68 -97.14 -12.76
N VAL A 177 57.07 -97.24 -11.58
CA VAL A 177 57.67 -97.84 -10.37
C VAL A 177 57.28 -99.32 -10.22
N GLN A 178 56.48 -99.88 -11.14
CA GLN A 178 56.16 -101.32 -11.09
C GLN A 178 57.40 -102.16 -11.40
N PRO A 179 57.78 -103.12 -10.53
CA PRO A 179 58.86 -104.06 -10.82
C PRO A 179 58.46 -104.97 -11.99
N GLU A 180 59.36 -105.15 -12.96
CA GLU A 180 59.33 -106.31 -13.84
C GLU A 180 59.39 -107.58 -12.97
N GLU A 181 58.25 -108.23 -12.76
CA GLU A 181 58.23 -109.58 -12.21
C GLU A 181 58.83 -110.55 -13.23
N ALA A 182 59.83 -111.29 -12.72
CA ALA A 182 60.68 -112.21 -13.45
C ALA A 182 59.90 -113.34 -14.13
N GLU A 183 60.24 -113.62 -15.39
CA GLU A 183 60.07 -114.95 -15.96
C GLU A 183 61.46 -115.57 -16.21
N TYR A 184 61.90 -116.29 -15.19
CA TYR A 184 62.97 -117.27 -15.22
C TYR A 184 62.44 -118.47 -16.02
N ASP A 185 62.98 -118.76 -17.20
CA ASP A 185 62.91 -120.13 -17.73
C ASP A 185 64.24 -120.54 -18.35
N GLY A 186 65.03 -121.24 -17.53
CA GLY A 186 66.13 -122.06 -17.98
C GLY A 186 65.80 -123.51 -17.68
N ASN A 187 65.40 -124.29 -18.68
CA ASN A 187 66.10 -125.53 -19.06
C ASN A 187 65.41 -126.31 -20.20
N ALA A 188 66.21 -126.61 -21.23
CA ALA A 188 66.43 -127.90 -21.90
C ALA A 188 66.71 -127.63 -23.40
N THR A 189 67.79 -128.10 -24.05
CA THR A 189 68.34 -129.46 -23.99
C THR A 189 69.76 -129.52 -24.57
N GLN A 190 70.68 -130.08 -23.78
CA GLN A 190 71.76 -131.04 -24.06
C GLN A 190 72.09 -131.45 -25.53
N ASN A 191 73.27 -131.07 -26.04
CA ASN A 191 74.34 -131.93 -26.61
C ASN A 191 75.53 -131.09 -27.08
#